data_AF-A0A7C1JCQ9-F1
#
_entry.id   AF-A0A7C1JCQ9-F1
#
_cell.length_a   1.000
_cell.length_b   1.000
_cell.length_c   1.000
_cell.angle_alpha   90.00
_cell.angle_beta   90.00
_cell.angle_gamma   90.00
#
_symmetry.space_group_name_H-M   'P 1'
#
loop_
_entity.id
_entity.type
_entity.pdbx_description
1 polymer ?
#
loop_
_entity_poly.entity_id
_entity_poly.type
_entity_poly.pdbx_seq_one_letter_code
_entity_poly.pdbx_strand_id
1 'polypeptide(L)'
;LMLRAEPDNPHDPRAVAVYSGRHKLGYVPRRKNAVLSRLLAQGAAIEGRVLAARPEADPWEMVEAEATLEVAPARGSAPAGRGKAAA
;
A
#
# COMPACT_ATOMS: atom_id res chain seq x y z
N LEU A 1 4.33 7.08 7.19
CA LEU A 1 2.96 7.32 6.64
C LEU A 1 2.25 5.98 6.55
N MET A 2 0.94 5.96 6.76
CA MET A 2 0.11 4.77 6.58
C MET A 2 -0.71 4.92 5.30
N LEU A 3 -0.68 3.91 4.43
CA LEU A 3 -1.50 3.86 3.21
C LEU A 3 -2.67 2.90 3.42
N ARG A 4 -3.86 3.30 2.98
CA ARG A 4 -5.07 2.48 3.10
C ARG A 4 -5.85 2.48 1.79
N ALA A 5 -6.11 1.30 1.23
CA ALA A 5 -7.02 1.16 0.09
C ALA A 5 -8.48 1.39 0.54
N GLU A 6 -9.23 2.14 -0.27
CA GLU A 6 -10.66 2.41 -0.10
C GLU A 6 -11.42 1.88 -1.33
N PRO A 7 -11.63 0.55 -1.47
CA PRO A 7 -12.26 -0.03 -2.67
C PRO A 7 -13.72 0.41 -2.87
N ASP A 8 -14.40 0.78 -1.78
CA ASP A 8 -15.78 1.25 -1.79
C ASP A 8 -15.88 2.78 -2.01
N ASN A 9 -14.78 3.45 -2.36
CA ASN A 9 -14.80 4.89 -2.61
C ASN A 9 -15.64 5.20 -3.87
N PRO A 10 -16.68 6.06 -3.76
CA PRO A 10 -17.64 6.27 -4.83
C PRO A 10 -17.06 6.97 -6.08
N HIS A 11 -15.91 7.62 -5.95
CA HIS A 11 -15.28 8.36 -7.04
C HIS A 11 -14.18 7.57 -7.76
N ASP A 12 -13.45 6.73 -7.01
CA ASP A 12 -12.36 5.92 -7.53
C ASP A 12 -12.18 4.64 -6.70
N PRO A 13 -12.54 3.46 -7.21
CA PRO A 13 -12.36 2.19 -6.50
C PRO A 13 -10.88 1.82 -6.27
N ARG A 14 -9.94 2.58 -6.85
CA ARG A 14 -8.50 2.44 -6.60
C ARG A 14 -7.95 3.49 -5.64
N ALA A 15 -8.82 4.24 -4.97
CA ALA A 15 -8.42 5.27 -4.02
C ALA A 15 -7.52 4.67 -2.92
N VAL A 16 -6.37 5.31 -2.72
CA VAL A 16 -5.45 4.99 -1.62
C VAL A 16 -5.31 6.24 -0.77
N ALA A 17 -5.87 6.21 0.42
CA ALA A 17 -5.79 7.30 1.38
C ALA A 17 -4.43 7.25 2.12
N VAL A 18 -3.84 8.42 2.33
CA VAL A 18 -2.56 8.61 3.00
C VAL A 18 -2.79 9.25 4.37
N TYR A 19 -2.23 8.64 5.42
CA TYR A 19 -2.37 9.08 6.80
C TYR A 19 -1.02 9.35 7.47
N SER A 20 -1.00 10.36 8.33
CA SER A 20 0.04 10.59 9.35
C SER A 20 -0.60 10.44 10.73
N GLY A 21 -0.31 9.32 11.41
CA GLY A 21 -1.05 8.95 12.62
C GLY A 21 -2.54 8.85 12.34
N ARG A 22 -3.35 9.68 13.01
CA ARG A 22 -4.81 9.74 12.82
C ARG A 22 -5.25 10.77 11.77
N HIS A 23 -4.33 11.58 11.25
CA HIS A 23 -4.64 12.67 10.34
C HIS A 23 -4.57 12.21 8.89
N LYS A 24 -5.66 12.41 8.12
CA LYS A 24 -5.70 12.11 6.69
C LYS A 24 -5.03 13.25 5.92
N LEU A 25 -3.92 12.96 5.26
CA LEU A 25 -3.21 13.95 4.43
C LEU A 25 -3.84 14.10 3.05
N GLY A 26 -4.55 13.07 2.57
CA GLY A 26 -5.20 13.09 1.28
C GLY A 26 -5.16 11.72 0.60
N TYR A 27 -4.98 11.74 -0.72
CA TYR A 27 -4.98 10.55 -1.56
C TYR A 27 -3.72 10.48 -2.41
N VAL A 28 -3.29 9.26 -2.72
CA VAL A 28 -2.33 9.02 -3.80
C VAL A 28 -2.96 9.49 -5.12
N PRO A 29 -2.23 10.25 -5.97
CA PRO A 29 -2.73 10.68 -7.26
C PRO A 29 -3.27 9.52 -8.10
N ARG A 30 -4.46 9.71 -8.71
CA ARG A 30 -5.19 8.67 -9.47
C ARG A 30 -4.34 7.96 -10.52
N ARG A 31 -3.44 8.68 -11.19
CA ARG A 31 -2.52 8.12 -12.20
C ARG A 31 -1.46 7.16 -11.64
N LYS A 32 -1.20 7.19 -10.32
CA LYS A 32 -0.17 6.39 -9.64
C LYS A 32 -0.74 5.35 -8.66
N ASN A 33 -2.05 5.38 -8.37
CA ASN A 33 -2.64 4.58 -7.29
C ASN A 33 -2.87 3.10 -7.64
N ALA A 34 -2.88 2.73 -8.92
CA ALA A 34 -3.33 1.39 -9.34
C ALA A 34 -2.50 0.24 -8.76
N VAL A 35 -1.17 0.37 -8.74
CA VAL A 35 -0.28 -0.66 -8.19
C VAL A 35 -0.44 -0.75 -6.67
N LEU A 36 -0.44 0.40 -5.98
CA LEU A 36 -0.58 0.47 -4.53
C LEU A 36 -1.93 -0.10 -4.06
N SER A 37 -3.02 0.27 -4.73
CA SER A 37 -4.37 -0.22 -4.44
C SER A 37 -4.41 -1.75 -4.51
N ARG A 38 -3.86 -2.35 -5.57
CA ARG A 38 -3.82 -3.80 -5.73
C ARG A 38 -2.99 -4.49 -4.65
N LEU A 39 -1.80 -3.97 -4.35
CA LEU A 39 -0.92 -4.54 -3.33
C LEU A 39 -1.57 -4.47 -1.93
N LEU A 40 -2.13 -3.33 -1.56
CA LEU A 40 -2.83 -3.16 -0.28
C LEU A 40 -4.06 -4.07 -0.18
N ALA A 41 -4.80 -4.24 -1.27
CA ALA A 41 -5.94 -5.18 -1.31
C ALA A 41 -5.51 -6.65 -1.11
N GLN A 42 -4.26 -6.99 -1.42
CA GLN A 42 -3.68 -8.32 -1.19
C GLN A 42 -3.04 -8.46 0.21
N GLY A 43 -3.16 -7.44 1.07
CA GLY A 43 -2.58 -7.45 2.42
C GLY A 43 -1.09 -7.12 2.46
N ALA A 44 -0.54 -6.52 1.39
CA ALA A 44 0.86 -6.10 1.37
C ALA A 44 1.15 -5.02 2.43
N ALA A 45 2.27 -5.16 3.13
CA ALA A 45 2.78 -4.15 4.05
C ALA A 45 3.57 -3.10 3.25
N ILE A 46 2.97 -1.92 3.09
CA ILE A 46 3.61 -0.78 2.40
C ILE A 46 3.91 0.31 3.41
N GLU A 47 5.19 0.65 3.54
CA GLU A 47 5.64 1.78 4.33
C GLU A 47 5.68 3.03 3.45
N GLY A 48 5.08 4.13 3.91
CA GLY A 48 5.20 5.41 3.23
C GLY A 48 6.15 6.36 3.96
N ARG A 49 7.01 7.07 3.24
CA ARG A 49 7.92 8.08 3.80
C ARG A 49 7.76 9.41 3.07
N VAL A 50 7.72 10.52 3.80
CA VAL A 50 7.82 11.86 3.20
C VAL A 50 9.28 12.12 2.86
N LEU A 51 9.55 12.47 1.61
CA LEU A 51 10.86 12.86 1.12
C LEU A 51 11.05 14.38 1.21
N ALA A 52 10.01 15.13 0.85
CA ALA A 52 10.03 16.59 0.91
C ALA A 52 8.62 17.14 1.15
N ALA A 53 8.56 18.29 1.81
CA ALA A 53 7.36 19.12 1.92
C ALA A 53 7.69 20.53 1.45
N ARG A 54 6.89 21.06 0.51
CA ARG A 54 7.06 22.38 -0.09
C ARG A 54 5.72 23.13 0.01
N PRO A 55 5.41 23.76 1.17
CA PRO A 55 4.11 24.37 1.42
C PRO A 55 3.69 25.44 0.39
N GLU A 56 4.67 26.07 -0.25
CA GLU A 56 4.48 27.13 -1.24
C GLU A 56 4.33 26.61 -2.68
N ALA A 57 4.50 25.30 -2.91
CA ALA A 57 4.31 24.70 -4.23
C ALA A 57 2.83 24.52 -4.57
N ASP A 58 2.54 24.17 -5.83
CA ASP A 58 1.19 23.80 -6.24
C ASP A 58 0.65 22.65 -5.35
N PRO A 59 -0.67 22.58 -5.07
CA PRO A 59 -1.24 21.62 -4.11
C PRO A 59 -0.84 20.15 -4.34
N TRP A 60 -0.59 19.78 -5.61
CA TRP A 60 -0.21 18.44 -6.04
C TRP A 60 1.28 18.14 -5.92
N GLU A 61 2.09 19.16 -5.63
CA GLU A 61 3.56 19.11 -5.50
C GLU A 61 4.03 19.45 -4.09
N MET A 62 3.10 19.84 -3.20
CA MET A 62 3.40 20.20 -1.81
C MET A 62 4.05 19.06 -1.01
N VAL A 63 3.79 17.80 -1.37
CA VAL A 63 4.34 16.64 -0.67
C VAL A 63 4.92 15.65 -1.66
N GLU A 64 6.21 15.40 -1.51
CA GLU A 64 6.91 14.31 -2.18
C GLU A 64 7.03 13.14 -1.21
N ALA A 65 6.57 11.96 -1.63
CA ALA A 65 6.58 10.77 -0.79
C ALA A 65 6.96 9.52 -1.58
N GLU A 66 7.64 8.62 -0.88
CA GLU A 66 7.99 7.28 -1.35
C GLU A 66 7.08 6.26 -0.67
N ALA A 67 6.77 5.18 -1.40
CA ALA A 67 6.05 4.02 -0.88
C ALA A 67 6.89 2.77 -1.15
N THR A 68 7.32 2.12 -0.08
CA THR A 68 8.22 0.96 -0.11
C THR A 68 7.46 -0.28 0.32
N LEU A 69 7.55 -1.35 -0.47
CA LEU A 69 6.98 -2.65 -0.14
C LEU A 69 8.01 -3.47 0.64
N GLU A 70 7.66 -3.93 1.83
CA GLU A 70 8.44 -4.96 2.50
C GLU A 70 8.08 -6.33 1.92
N VAL A 71 9.04 -6.96 1.23
CA VAL A 71 8.88 -8.32 0.73
C VAL A 71 9.51 -9.27 1.74
N ALA A 72 8.68 -9.80 2.65
CA ALA A 72 9.12 -10.94 3.45
C ALA A 72 9.51 -12.08 2.51
N PRO A 73 10.65 -12.76 2.72
CA PRO A 73 10.99 -13.93 1.90
C PRO A 73 9.85 -14.94 2.02
N ALA A 74 9.42 -15.50 0.88
CA ALA A 74 8.38 -16.50 0.84
C ALA A 74 8.75 -17.61 1.84
N ARG A 75 8.00 -17.73 2.94
CA ARG A 75 8.16 -18.86 3.85
C ARG A 75 7.98 -20.11 3.01
N GLY A 76 9.06 -20.88 2.85
CA GLY A 76 9.09 -22.06 2.01
C GLY A 76 7.89 -22.94 2.34
N SER A 77 7.13 -23.31 1.32
CA SER A 77 6.16 -24.39 1.43
C SER A 77 6.94 -25.63 1.85
N ALA A 78 6.82 -26.04 3.11
CA ALA A 78 7.20 -27.40 3.48
C ALA A 78 6.38 -28.35 2.59
N PRO A 79 7.01 -29.33 1.91
CA PRO A 79 6.24 -30.27 1.10
C PRO A 79 5.28 -31.01 2.03
N ALA A 80 3.99 -30.97 1.70
CA ALA A 80 2.97 -31.74 2.38
C ALA A 80 3.42 -33.21 2.41
N GLY A 81 3.75 -33.70 3.62
CA GLY A 81 4.11 -35.08 3.86
C GLY A 81 3.00 -35.96 3.33
N ARG A 82 3.30 -36.71 2.27
CA ARG A 82 2.41 -37.73 1.73
C ARG A 82 2.39 -38.87 2.74
N GLY A 83 1.45 -38.82 3.68
CA GLY A 83 1.04 -40.01 4.41
C GLY A 83 0.50 -41.02 3.41
N LYS A 84 1.15 -42.17 3.31
CA LYS A 84 0.49 -43.41 2.89
C LYS A 84 0.74 -44.46 3.95
N ALA A 85 -0.34 -44.78 4.66
CA ALA A 85 -0.55 -46.04 5.33
C ALA A 85 -0.61 -47.19 4.30
N ALA A 86 -0.02 -48.32 4.67
CA ALA A 86 -0.27 -49.69 4.20
C ALA A 86 0.87 -50.54 4.79
N ALA A 87 0.69 -51.76 5.30
CA ALA A 87 -0.44 -52.60 5.66
C ALA A 87 0.16 -53.72 6.54
#